data_AF-A0A7C8EC27-F1
#
_entry.id   AF-A0A7C8EC27-F1
#
_cell.length_a   1.000
_cell.length_b   1.000
_cell.length_c   1.000
_cell.angle_alpha   90.00
_cell.angle_beta   90.00
_cell.angle_gamma   90.00
#
_symmetry.space_group_name_H-M   'P 1'
#
loop_
_entity.id
_entity.type
_entity.pdbx_description
1 polymer ?
#
loop_
_entity_poly.entity_id
_entity_poly.type
_entity_poly.pdbx_seq_one_letter_code
_entity_poly.pdbx_strand_id
1 'polypeptide(L)'
;MAQATPKFSQSQYDMLKRCSEKGDMTEWNQWRKDNPKEEIFLEGADLRGSHLQRAFLSYAHLEKAKLMGAHLEGAKLYEAHLEGANLLAAYLNGANFMFANLNDAILNSADLKGAQFFNAQLKGTYLIEVSIEGASFEKAIVDGSTFLWECKVDRRFAHKKGTNFIGVGLDRLRIDSATKQLLEYNIRRRNWEEWYKEHRFLRWPVKGFWLLSDYGLSTWQVIKAFMIFAVVFAALFYSWGAVDYYGMGIKERPGVVSNMFVLETGDPVSWCEVPIRALYFSVVTMTTLGFGDMYANVAVFSDNPYANARSGWGHFLLMIQVILGYVLLGAMVTRFAVLFTAGGPSGKFTEMDGKTKKKLEEIRAKKIEEI
;
A
#
# COMPACT_ATOMS: atom_id res chain seq x y z
N MET A 1 15.28 48.36 12.42
CA MET A 1 13.85 47.97 12.55
C MET A 1 13.56 47.00 11.42
N ALA A 2 13.31 45.72 11.72
CA ALA A 2 12.79 44.80 10.72
C ALA A 2 11.38 45.32 10.35
N GLN A 3 11.19 45.76 9.11
CA GLN A 3 9.85 46.06 8.60
C GLN A 3 9.03 44.79 8.76
N ALA A 4 7.87 44.89 9.42
CA ALA A 4 6.95 43.76 9.49
C ALA A 4 6.62 43.34 8.06
N THR A 5 6.88 42.08 7.72
CA THR A 5 6.52 41.53 6.41
C THR A 5 5.02 41.74 6.20
N PRO A 6 4.60 42.35 5.08
CA PRO A 6 3.20 42.60 4.82
C PRO A 6 2.47 41.27 4.76
N LYS A 7 1.33 41.15 5.45
CA LYS A 7 0.58 39.89 5.55
C LYS A 7 -0.45 39.72 4.42
N PHE A 8 -0.94 40.84 3.90
CA PHE A 8 -1.98 40.88 2.87
C PHE A 8 -1.73 42.05 1.92
N SER A 9 -1.87 41.81 0.61
CA SER A 9 -1.73 42.81 -0.44
C SER A 9 -3.04 42.94 -1.23
N GLN A 10 -3.70 44.10 -1.09
CA GLN A 10 -4.97 44.36 -1.77
C GLN A 10 -4.83 44.33 -3.29
N SER A 11 -3.75 44.88 -3.84
CA SER A 11 -3.52 44.91 -5.29
C SER A 11 -3.33 43.50 -5.88
N GLN A 12 -2.59 42.64 -5.18
CA GLN A 12 -2.42 41.25 -5.58
C GLN A 12 -3.75 40.49 -5.49
N TYR A 13 -4.50 40.67 -4.39
CA TYR A 13 -5.82 40.06 -4.23
C TYR A 13 -6.81 40.50 -5.33
N ASP A 14 -6.90 41.81 -5.63
CA ASP A 14 -7.82 42.33 -6.64
C ASP A 14 -7.47 41.84 -8.05
N MET A 15 -6.16 41.74 -8.37
CA MET A 15 -5.71 41.16 -9.63
C MET A 15 -6.07 39.67 -9.71
N LEU A 16 -5.79 38.90 -8.67
CA LEU A 16 -6.11 37.47 -8.61
C LEU A 16 -7.61 37.25 -8.76
N LYS A 17 -8.42 38.03 -8.04
CA LYS A 17 -9.87 37.94 -8.06
C LYS A 17 -10.45 38.27 -9.42
N ARG A 18 -9.96 39.34 -10.07
CA ARG A 18 -10.34 39.68 -11.45
C ARG A 18 -9.99 38.57 -12.44
N CYS A 19 -8.81 37.96 -12.34
CA CYS A 19 -8.43 36.82 -13.19
C CYS A 19 -9.37 35.63 -12.96
N SER A 20 -9.72 35.40 -11.70
CA SER A 20 -10.62 34.34 -11.28
C SER A 20 -12.04 34.52 -11.80
N GLU A 21 -12.60 35.73 -11.72
CA GLU A 21 -13.92 36.07 -12.26
C GLU A 21 -13.99 35.90 -13.79
N LYS A 22 -12.88 36.15 -14.49
CA LYS A 22 -12.74 35.87 -15.93
C LYS A 22 -12.55 34.38 -16.24
N GLY A 23 -12.17 33.56 -15.25
CA GLY A 23 -11.76 32.17 -15.46
C GLY A 23 -10.45 32.01 -16.25
N ASP A 24 -9.63 33.07 -16.31
CA ASP A 24 -8.38 33.10 -17.05
C ASP A 24 -7.22 33.62 -16.19
N MET A 25 -6.29 32.71 -15.87
CA MET A 25 -5.11 32.97 -15.06
C MET A 25 -3.90 33.48 -15.86
N THR A 26 -4.05 33.78 -17.16
CA THR A 26 -2.94 34.22 -18.02
C THR A 26 -2.30 35.52 -17.52
N GLU A 27 -3.11 36.51 -17.16
CA GLU A 27 -2.65 37.82 -16.64
C GLU A 27 -1.84 37.62 -15.34
N TRP A 28 -2.40 36.91 -14.36
CA TRP A 28 -1.72 36.58 -13.10
C TRP A 28 -0.41 35.80 -13.32
N ASN A 29 -0.47 34.75 -14.15
CA ASN A 29 0.69 33.90 -14.41
C ASN A 29 1.79 34.65 -15.15
N GLN A 30 1.44 35.60 -16.02
CA GLN A 30 2.40 36.48 -16.69
C GLN A 30 3.03 37.44 -15.68
N TRP A 31 2.23 38.12 -14.87
CA TRP A 31 2.74 38.97 -13.79
C TRP A 31 3.69 38.23 -12.86
N ARG A 32 3.37 36.97 -12.50
CA ARG A 32 4.24 36.16 -11.62
C ARG A 32 5.57 35.78 -12.28
N LYS A 33 5.58 35.56 -13.60
CA LYS A 33 6.81 35.32 -14.38
C LYS A 33 7.67 36.58 -14.45
N ASP A 34 7.04 37.74 -14.60
CA ASP A 34 7.72 39.03 -14.69
C ASP A 34 8.25 39.49 -13.33
N ASN A 35 7.63 39.04 -12.23
CA ASN A 35 7.99 39.36 -10.85
C ASN A 35 8.36 38.10 -10.03
N PRO A 36 9.44 37.36 -10.37
CA PRO A 36 9.77 36.09 -9.74
C PRO A 36 10.23 36.24 -8.28
N LYS A 37 10.77 37.41 -7.91
CA LYS A 37 11.24 37.72 -6.55
C LYS A 37 10.16 38.31 -5.64
N GLU A 38 9.01 38.67 -6.20
CA GLU A 38 7.93 39.24 -5.41
C GLU A 38 7.18 38.11 -4.70
N GLU A 39 7.05 38.24 -3.38
CA GLU A 39 6.24 37.35 -2.55
C GLU A 39 4.76 37.69 -2.70
N ILE A 40 3.90 36.67 -2.58
CA ILE A 40 2.45 36.81 -2.71
C ILE A 40 1.87 36.83 -1.30
N PHE A 41 1.15 37.90 -0.96
CA PHE A 41 0.60 38.12 0.38
C PHE A 41 -0.93 38.11 0.34
N LEU A 42 -1.52 36.99 0.79
CA LEU A 42 -2.96 36.69 0.73
C LEU A 42 -3.45 36.04 2.04
N GLU A 43 -2.82 36.36 3.19
CA GLU A 43 -3.25 35.85 4.49
C GLU A 43 -4.72 36.19 4.75
N GLY A 44 -5.54 35.18 5.05
CA GLY A 44 -6.96 35.35 5.32
C GLY A 44 -7.82 35.72 4.10
N ALA A 45 -7.27 35.69 2.88
CA ALA A 45 -8.01 36.08 1.67
C ALA A 45 -9.30 35.27 1.47
N ASP A 46 -10.36 35.95 1.02
CA ASP A 46 -11.63 35.30 0.66
C ASP A 46 -11.65 34.91 -0.83
N LEU A 47 -11.30 33.65 -1.07
CA LEU A 47 -11.15 33.03 -2.39
C LEU A 47 -12.12 31.85 -2.55
N ARG A 48 -13.26 31.87 -1.84
CA ARG A 48 -14.28 30.81 -1.91
C ARG A 48 -14.83 30.71 -3.33
N GLY A 49 -14.90 29.49 -3.85
CA GLY A 49 -15.39 29.20 -5.21
C GLY A 49 -14.54 29.80 -6.34
N SER A 50 -13.36 30.34 -6.05
CA SER A 50 -12.52 31.00 -7.07
C SER A 50 -12.01 30.01 -8.12
N HIS A 51 -12.00 30.44 -9.39
CA HIS A 51 -11.34 29.78 -10.51
C HIS A 51 -9.86 30.16 -10.56
N LEU A 52 -8.99 29.30 -10.01
CA LEU A 52 -7.55 29.47 -9.87
C LEU A 52 -6.77 28.32 -10.54
N GLN A 53 -7.37 27.70 -11.56
CA GLN A 53 -6.78 26.55 -12.24
C GLN A 53 -5.42 26.95 -12.84
N ARG A 54 -4.40 26.13 -12.57
CA ARG A 54 -3.01 26.34 -13.03
C ARG A 54 -2.39 27.69 -12.61
N ALA A 55 -2.93 28.34 -11.59
CA ALA A 55 -2.37 29.58 -11.04
C ALA A 55 -0.96 29.36 -10.49
N PHE A 56 -0.08 30.33 -10.67
CA PHE A 56 1.27 30.35 -10.11
C PHE A 56 1.22 31.01 -8.73
N LEU A 57 1.16 30.19 -7.69
CA LEU A 57 1.04 30.56 -6.28
C LEU A 57 2.22 30.01 -5.45
N SER A 58 3.36 29.69 -6.09
CA SER A 58 4.55 29.23 -5.38
C SER A 58 5.04 30.33 -4.42
N TYR A 59 5.39 29.93 -3.20
CA TYR A 59 5.79 30.81 -2.10
C TYR A 59 4.68 31.78 -1.63
N ALA A 60 3.40 31.51 -1.94
CA ALA A 60 2.32 32.39 -1.51
C ALA A 60 2.00 32.21 -0.02
N HIS A 61 1.81 33.34 0.66
CA HIS A 61 1.24 33.45 1.99
C HIS A 61 -0.28 33.40 1.91
N LEU A 62 -0.86 32.23 2.16
CA LEU A 62 -2.28 31.89 2.13
C LEU A 62 -2.75 31.36 3.49
N GLU A 63 -2.03 31.68 4.57
CA GLU A 63 -2.38 31.30 5.92
C GLU A 63 -3.82 31.75 6.22
N LYS A 64 -4.64 30.83 6.74
CA LYS A 64 -6.07 31.07 7.03
C LYS A 64 -6.93 31.53 5.84
N ALA A 65 -6.45 31.41 4.61
CA ALA A 65 -7.24 31.75 3.42
C ALA A 65 -8.51 30.89 3.33
N LYS A 66 -9.60 31.50 2.87
CA LYS A 66 -10.90 30.85 2.67
C LYS A 66 -10.98 30.37 1.22
N LEU A 67 -10.68 29.10 0.98
CA LEU A 67 -10.61 28.46 -0.34
C LEU A 67 -11.67 27.36 -0.52
N MET A 68 -12.74 27.40 0.28
CA MET A 68 -13.84 26.45 0.20
C MET A 68 -14.42 26.42 -1.21
N GLY A 69 -14.48 25.23 -1.82
CA GLY A 69 -14.98 25.03 -3.18
C GLY A 69 -14.13 25.66 -4.28
N ALA A 70 -12.92 26.15 -3.99
CA ALA A 70 -12.06 26.76 -5.01
C ALA A 70 -11.57 25.73 -6.03
N HIS A 71 -11.44 26.17 -7.28
CA HIS A 71 -10.90 25.41 -8.39
C HIS A 71 -9.40 25.68 -8.54
N LEU A 72 -8.57 24.79 -8.04
CA LEU A 72 -7.11 24.88 -7.97
C LEU A 72 -6.44 23.75 -8.77
N GLU A 73 -7.13 23.16 -9.74
CA GLU A 73 -6.63 22.06 -10.55
C GLU A 73 -5.32 22.47 -11.25
N GLY A 74 -4.25 21.71 -11.01
CA GLY A 74 -2.92 21.97 -11.56
C GLY A 74 -2.22 23.21 -11.03
N ALA A 75 -2.75 23.89 -10.01
CA ALA A 75 -2.13 25.07 -9.38
C ALA A 75 -0.73 24.75 -8.85
N LYS A 76 0.16 25.74 -8.90
CA LYS A 76 1.54 25.64 -8.39
C LYS A 76 1.59 26.29 -7.02
N LEU A 77 1.64 25.47 -5.97
CA LEU A 77 1.69 25.86 -4.55
C LEU A 77 2.99 25.35 -3.92
N TYR A 78 4.08 25.31 -4.69
CA TYR A 78 5.40 24.89 -4.22
C TYR A 78 5.85 25.84 -3.10
N GLU A 79 6.22 25.28 -1.94
CA GLU A 79 6.60 26.05 -0.74
C GLU A 79 5.56 27.12 -0.33
N ALA A 80 4.26 26.93 -0.64
CA ALA A 80 3.21 27.83 -0.19
C ALA A 80 2.90 27.66 1.31
N HIS A 81 2.54 28.76 1.96
CA HIS A 81 2.10 28.81 3.35
C HIS A 81 0.56 28.77 3.39
N LEU A 82 -0.01 27.68 3.90
CA LEU A 82 -1.45 27.38 3.93
C LEU A 82 -1.91 26.99 5.33
N GLU A 83 -1.17 27.43 6.35
CA GLU A 83 -1.45 27.13 7.75
C GLU A 83 -2.88 27.55 8.12
N GLY A 84 -3.71 26.60 8.53
CA GLY A 84 -5.11 26.85 8.87
C GLY A 84 -6.02 27.24 7.69
N ALA A 85 -5.57 27.11 6.43
CA ALA A 85 -6.40 27.40 5.27
C ALA A 85 -7.61 26.46 5.18
N ASN A 86 -8.75 27.00 4.76
CA ASN A 86 -9.98 26.22 4.57
C ASN A 86 -10.13 25.84 3.09
N LEU A 87 -9.76 24.61 2.75
CA LEU A 87 -9.86 23.99 1.42
C LEU A 87 -11.01 22.97 1.34
N LEU A 88 -12.05 23.13 2.17
CA LEU A 88 -13.23 22.27 2.18
C LEU A 88 -13.83 22.18 0.76
N ALA A 89 -14.01 20.95 0.26
CA ALA A 89 -14.55 20.67 -1.07
C ALA A 89 -13.81 21.36 -2.24
N ALA A 90 -12.55 21.77 -2.06
CA ALA A 90 -11.75 22.35 -3.14
C ALA A 90 -11.36 21.30 -4.19
N TYR A 91 -11.25 21.73 -5.45
CA TYR A 91 -10.77 20.91 -6.55
C TYR A 91 -9.27 21.12 -6.73
N LEU A 92 -8.47 20.10 -6.44
CA LEU A 92 -7.01 20.19 -6.31
C LEU A 92 -6.29 19.16 -7.19
N ASN A 93 -6.97 18.70 -8.23
CA ASN A 93 -6.47 17.66 -9.12
C ASN A 93 -5.14 18.07 -9.75
N GLY A 94 -4.09 17.30 -9.53
CA GLY A 94 -2.74 17.56 -10.02
C GLY A 94 -2.06 18.82 -9.46
N ALA A 95 -2.60 19.42 -8.39
CA ALA A 95 -1.96 20.56 -7.73
C ALA A 95 -0.59 20.17 -7.14
N ASN A 96 0.34 21.13 -7.13
CA ASN A 96 1.69 20.93 -6.62
C ASN A 96 1.86 21.61 -5.26
N PHE A 97 1.85 20.84 -4.18
CA PHE A 97 2.11 21.24 -2.80
C PHE A 97 3.47 20.76 -2.27
N MET A 98 4.44 20.46 -3.15
CA MET A 98 5.76 20.03 -2.68
C MET A 98 6.35 21.09 -1.74
N PHE A 99 6.81 20.64 -0.57
CA PHE A 99 7.35 21.46 0.53
C PHE A 99 6.40 22.52 1.10
N ALA A 100 5.12 22.53 0.72
CA ALA A 100 4.13 23.46 1.26
C ALA A 100 3.84 23.19 2.74
N ASN A 101 3.45 24.22 3.47
CA ASN A 101 2.98 24.10 4.84
C ASN A 101 1.45 24.12 4.89
N LEU A 102 0.83 22.97 5.12
CA LEU A 102 -0.62 22.82 5.28
C LEU A 102 -1.00 22.45 6.73
N ASN A 103 -0.17 22.83 7.70
CA ASN A 103 -0.47 22.54 9.10
C ASN A 103 -1.83 23.14 9.48
N ASP A 104 -2.65 22.36 10.18
CA ASP A 104 -4.01 22.71 10.59
C ASP A 104 -5.01 23.03 9.45
N ALA A 105 -4.64 22.82 8.18
CA ALA A 105 -5.54 23.05 7.06
C ALA A 105 -6.71 22.04 7.04
N ILE A 106 -7.84 22.48 6.47
CA ILE A 106 -9.04 21.66 6.31
C ILE A 106 -9.17 21.27 4.84
N LEU A 107 -9.03 19.98 4.53
CA LEU A 107 -9.12 19.44 3.17
C LEU A 107 -10.34 18.50 3.00
N ASN A 108 -11.28 18.53 3.94
CA ASN A 108 -12.43 17.64 3.92
C ASN A 108 -13.18 17.70 2.58
N SER A 109 -13.57 16.54 2.06
CA SER A 109 -14.28 16.36 0.79
C SER A 109 -13.57 16.96 -0.44
N ALA A 110 -12.29 17.35 -0.35
CA ALA A 110 -11.52 17.87 -1.48
C ALA A 110 -11.16 16.77 -2.49
N ASP A 111 -10.90 17.17 -3.74
CA ASP A 111 -10.41 16.28 -4.79
C ASP A 111 -8.90 16.48 -5.00
N LEU A 112 -8.08 15.59 -4.45
CA LEU A 112 -6.61 15.62 -4.48
C LEU A 112 -6.02 14.68 -5.54
N LYS A 113 -6.79 14.24 -6.54
CA LYS A 113 -6.31 13.23 -7.51
C LYS A 113 -5.01 13.68 -8.18
N GLY A 114 -3.98 12.84 -8.10
CA GLY A 114 -2.67 13.15 -8.69
C GLY A 114 -1.91 14.33 -8.08
N ALA A 115 -2.40 14.93 -6.99
CA ALA A 115 -1.73 16.04 -6.31
C ALA A 115 -0.38 15.59 -5.71
N GLN A 116 0.57 16.52 -5.58
CA GLN A 116 1.93 16.24 -5.13
C GLN A 116 2.21 16.94 -3.79
N PHE A 117 2.59 16.17 -2.76
CA PHE A 117 2.86 16.60 -1.39
C PHE A 117 4.24 16.16 -0.92
N PHE A 118 5.22 16.05 -1.84
CA PHE A 118 6.58 15.64 -1.45
C PHE A 118 7.11 16.56 -0.36
N ASN A 119 7.43 15.98 0.80
CA ASN A 119 7.95 16.70 1.97
C ASN A 119 7.07 17.88 2.46
N ALA A 120 5.77 17.85 2.17
CA ALA A 120 4.81 18.84 2.66
C ALA A 120 4.54 18.64 4.16
N GLN A 121 4.21 19.72 4.88
CA GLN A 121 3.80 19.65 6.28
C GLN A 121 2.29 19.52 6.38
N LEU A 122 1.82 18.49 7.08
CA LEU A 122 0.39 18.14 7.22
C LEU A 122 0.01 17.89 8.69
N LYS A 123 0.71 18.50 9.64
CA LYS A 123 0.41 18.34 11.08
C LYS A 123 -0.93 18.97 11.38
N GLY A 124 -1.83 18.27 12.07
CA GLY A 124 -3.15 18.81 12.39
C GLY A 124 -4.11 18.95 11.20
N THR A 125 -3.72 18.49 10.00
CA THR A 125 -4.57 18.56 8.80
C THR A 125 -5.71 17.55 8.85
N TYR A 126 -6.87 17.95 8.32
CA TYR A 126 -8.07 17.11 8.25
C TYR A 126 -8.34 16.67 6.81
N LEU A 127 -8.21 15.36 6.57
CA LEU A 127 -8.48 14.70 5.30
C LEU A 127 -9.63 13.70 5.48
N ILE A 128 -10.87 14.21 5.58
CA ILE A 128 -12.08 13.39 5.69
C ILE A 128 -12.81 13.34 4.34
N GLU A 129 -13.25 12.17 3.87
CA GLU A 129 -13.96 11.98 2.59
C GLU A 129 -13.17 12.47 1.36
N VAL A 130 -11.84 12.50 1.46
CA VAL A 130 -10.96 13.09 0.44
C VAL A 130 -10.64 12.08 -0.64
N SER A 131 -10.61 12.54 -1.88
CA SER A 131 -10.18 11.73 -3.02
C SER A 131 -8.68 11.88 -3.24
N ILE A 132 -7.89 10.87 -2.89
CA ILE A 132 -6.41 10.90 -2.97
C ILE A 132 -5.84 9.98 -4.06
N GLU A 133 -6.68 9.52 -4.99
CA GLU A 133 -6.28 8.56 -6.03
C GLU A 133 -5.09 9.10 -6.86
N GLY A 134 -3.98 8.36 -6.86
CA GLY A 134 -2.77 8.74 -7.59
C GLY A 134 -2.00 9.92 -7.00
N ALA A 135 -2.45 10.49 -5.88
CA ALA A 135 -1.72 11.54 -5.17
C ALA A 135 -0.42 11.00 -4.58
N SER A 136 0.59 11.86 -4.43
CA SER A 136 1.87 11.49 -3.83
C SER A 136 2.13 12.27 -2.54
N PHE A 137 2.07 11.60 -1.40
CA PHE A 137 2.40 12.09 -0.08
C PHE A 137 3.81 11.68 0.36
N GLU A 138 4.70 11.40 -0.59
CA GLU A 138 6.04 10.91 -0.29
C GLU A 138 6.78 11.82 0.71
N LYS A 139 7.23 11.23 1.82
CA LYS A 139 7.92 11.94 2.92
C LYS A 139 7.12 13.10 3.54
N ALA A 140 5.81 13.16 3.33
CA ALA A 140 4.98 14.18 3.97
C ALA A 140 5.06 14.04 5.49
N ILE A 141 5.12 15.18 6.18
CA ILE A 141 5.34 15.26 7.61
C ILE A 141 3.99 15.30 8.31
N VAL A 142 3.73 14.28 9.13
CA VAL A 142 2.45 14.08 9.81
C VAL A 142 2.66 13.79 11.31
N ASP A 143 1.61 13.94 12.11
CA ASP A 143 1.64 13.63 13.54
C ASP A 143 0.29 13.09 14.06
N GLY A 144 0.20 12.91 15.38
CA GLY A 144 -0.97 12.41 16.10
C GLY A 144 -2.23 13.29 16.00
N SER A 145 -2.12 14.47 15.39
CA SER A 145 -3.23 15.38 15.17
C SER A 145 -3.70 15.40 13.70
N THR A 146 -2.96 14.79 12.78
CA THR A 146 -3.39 14.61 11.39
C THR A 146 -4.45 13.50 11.27
N PHE A 147 -5.57 13.79 10.61
CA PHE A 147 -6.68 12.86 10.41
C PHE A 147 -6.83 12.45 8.96
N LEU A 148 -6.90 11.14 8.70
CA LEU A 148 -7.29 10.55 7.41
C LEU A 148 -8.49 9.63 7.63
N TRP A 149 -9.63 9.96 7.02
CA TRP A 149 -10.85 9.19 7.25
C TRP A 149 -11.71 9.10 6.00
N GLU A 150 -12.16 7.89 5.65
CA GLU A 150 -13.02 7.66 4.48
C GLU A 150 -12.42 8.20 3.16
N CYS A 151 -11.09 8.16 3.07
CA CYS A 151 -10.41 8.62 1.87
C CYS A 151 -10.61 7.63 0.72
N LYS A 152 -10.89 8.15 -0.47
CA LYS A 152 -10.91 7.34 -1.69
C LYS A 152 -9.46 7.12 -2.15
N VAL A 153 -9.01 5.88 -2.00
CA VAL A 153 -7.68 5.41 -2.40
C VAL A 153 -7.83 4.47 -3.60
N ASP A 154 -6.91 4.57 -4.55
CA ASP A 154 -6.90 3.67 -5.69
C ASP A 154 -6.66 2.21 -5.26
N ARG A 155 -7.55 1.33 -5.71
CA ARG A 155 -7.50 -0.11 -5.38
C ARG A 155 -6.88 -0.96 -6.50
N ARG A 156 -6.86 -0.45 -7.74
CA ARG A 156 -6.33 -1.14 -8.92
C ARG A 156 -5.75 -0.12 -9.90
N PHE A 157 -4.47 -0.28 -10.20
CA PHE A 157 -3.72 0.56 -11.12
C PHE A 157 -4.21 0.34 -12.57
N ALA A 158 -5.22 1.10 -13.00
CA ALA A 158 -5.50 1.26 -14.44
C ALA A 158 -4.42 2.14 -15.10
N HIS A 159 -3.80 3.07 -14.36
CA HIS A 159 -2.76 3.97 -14.88
C HIS A 159 -1.59 4.17 -13.90
N LYS A 160 -0.53 3.38 -14.11
CA LYS A 160 0.91 3.53 -13.79
C LYS A 160 1.48 4.22 -12.53
N LYS A 161 0.77 4.92 -11.64
CA LYS A 161 1.29 5.30 -10.30
C LYS A 161 0.11 5.50 -9.35
N GLY A 162 -0.13 4.53 -8.47
CA GLY A 162 -1.13 4.59 -7.42
C GLY A 162 -0.76 5.58 -6.33
N THR A 163 -1.58 5.71 -5.30
CA THR A 163 -1.36 6.67 -4.21
C THR A 163 -0.04 6.35 -3.49
N ASN A 164 0.81 7.36 -3.27
CA ASN A 164 2.13 7.20 -2.64
C ASN A 164 2.11 7.69 -1.20
N PHE A 165 2.46 6.83 -0.24
CA PHE A 165 2.68 7.20 1.16
C PHE A 165 4.05 6.72 1.66
N ILE A 166 5.00 6.44 0.76
CA ILE A 166 6.36 6.04 1.15
C ILE A 166 7.00 7.16 1.98
N GLY A 167 7.60 6.78 3.12
CA GLY A 167 8.24 7.71 4.04
C GLY A 167 7.27 8.48 4.94
N VAL A 168 5.96 8.20 4.88
CA VAL A 168 4.96 8.77 5.80
C VAL A 168 4.77 7.85 6.99
N GLY A 169 4.81 8.41 8.20
CA GLY A 169 4.57 7.67 9.43
C GLY A 169 3.09 7.35 9.65
N LEU A 170 2.55 6.34 8.97
CA LEU A 170 1.12 5.98 9.06
C LEU A 170 0.66 5.64 10.49
N ASP A 171 1.54 5.10 11.33
CA ASP A 171 1.22 4.78 12.73
C ASP A 171 1.13 6.02 13.64
N ARG A 172 1.59 7.18 13.16
CA ARG A 172 1.43 8.45 13.85
C ARG A 172 0.10 9.11 13.53
N LEU A 173 -0.59 8.69 12.47
CA LEU A 173 -1.85 9.28 12.00
C LEU A 173 -3.05 8.75 12.76
N ARG A 174 -4.09 9.58 12.84
CA ARG A 174 -5.45 9.08 13.12
C ARG A 174 -6.09 8.66 11.81
N ILE A 175 -6.06 7.36 11.53
CA ILE A 175 -6.49 6.79 10.26
C ILE A 175 -7.52 5.68 10.45
N ASP A 176 -8.55 5.64 9.61
CA ASP A 176 -9.49 4.53 9.61
C ASP A 176 -8.84 3.24 9.07
N SER A 177 -9.34 2.09 9.54
CA SER A 177 -8.75 0.79 9.21
C SER A 177 -8.77 0.45 7.72
N ALA A 178 -9.79 0.92 6.97
CA ALA A 178 -9.94 0.63 5.56
C ALA A 178 -8.91 1.41 4.73
N THR A 179 -8.80 2.71 4.97
CA THR A 179 -7.80 3.57 4.33
C THR A 179 -6.40 3.10 4.68
N LYS A 180 -6.12 2.78 5.96
CA LYS A 180 -4.80 2.27 6.39
C LYS A 180 -4.38 1.03 5.61
N GLN A 181 -5.24 0.02 5.51
CA GLN A 181 -4.94 -1.22 4.78
C GLN A 181 -4.64 -0.98 3.30
N LEU A 182 -5.36 -0.07 2.65
CA LEU A 182 -5.13 0.28 1.24
C LEU A 182 -3.81 1.03 1.05
N LEU A 183 -3.48 1.96 1.95
CA LEU A 183 -2.20 2.67 1.90
C LEU A 183 -1.01 1.73 2.14
N GLU A 184 -1.12 0.84 3.13
CA GLU A 184 -0.09 -0.19 3.39
C GLU A 184 0.06 -1.15 2.22
N TYR A 185 -1.03 -1.54 1.56
CA TYR A 185 -0.98 -2.30 0.31
C TYR A 185 -0.20 -1.54 -0.79
N ASN A 186 -0.51 -0.25 -1.00
CA ASN A 186 0.16 0.58 -2.00
C ASN A 186 1.66 0.75 -1.70
N ILE A 187 2.04 0.97 -0.44
CA ILE A 187 3.44 1.05 0.00
C ILE A 187 4.15 -0.28 -0.27
N ARG A 188 3.60 -1.41 0.21
CA ARG A 188 4.19 -2.74 0.01
C ARG A 188 4.43 -3.03 -1.46
N ARG A 189 3.42 -2.78 -2.31
CA ARG A 189 3.52 -3.02 -3.75
C ARG A 189 4.62 -2.18 -4.40
N ARG A 190 4.72 -0.89 -4.07
CA ARG A 190 5.78 0.00 -4.60
C ARG A 190 7.17 -0.47 -4.19
N ASN A 191 7.37 -0.84 -2.92
CA ASN A 191 8.65 -1.36 -2.44
C ASN A 191 9.05 -2.63 -3.20
N TRP A 192 8.10 -3.52 -3.48
CA TRP A 192 8.35 -4.68 -4.33
C TRP A 192 8.67 -4.32 -5.78
N GLU A 193 7.96 -3.35 -6.37
CA GLU A 193 8.25 -2.86 -7.72
C GLU A 193 9.66 -2.26 -7.85
N GLU A 194 10.17 -1.63 -6.79
CA GLU A 194 11.56 -1.18 -6.70
C GLU A 194 12.53 -2.35 -6.58
N TRP A 195 12.30 -3.27 -5.65
CA TRP A 195 13.12 -4.47 -5.46
C TRP A 195 13.25 -5.31 -6.75
N TYR A 196 12.17 -5.42 -7.53
CA TYR A 196 12.16 -6.11 -8.82
C TYR A 196 13.09 -5.50 -9.87
N LYS A 197 13.38 -4.19 -9.80
CA LYS A 197 14.30 -3.54 -10.75
C LYS A 197 15.74 -3.97 -10.49
N GLU A 198 16.09 -4.19 -9.22
CA GLU A 198 17.41 -4.61 -8.78
C GLU A 198 17.63 -6.11 -8.97
N HIS A 199 16.58 -6.94 -8.82
CA HIS A 199 16.69 -8.40 -8.79
C HIS A 199 16.12 -9.07 -10.04
N ARG A 200 16.84 -8.97 -11.17
CA ARG A 200 16.35 -9.44 -12.50
C ARG A 200 15.97 -10.93 -12.54
N PHE A 201 16.73 -11.79 -11.87
CA PHE A 201 16.50 -13.25 -11.88
C PHE A 201 15.32 -13.66 -10.97
N LEU A 202 15.28 -13.13 -9.75
CA LEU A 202 14.24 -13.47 -8.76
C LEU A 202 12.92 -12.72 -9.00
N ARG A 203 12.89 -11.68 -9.84
CA ARG A 203 11.69 -10.90 -10.13
C ARG A 203 10.50 -11.75 -10.55
N TRP A 204 10.68 -12.65 -11.51
CA TRP A 204 9.56 -13.41 -12.08
C TRP A 204 8.85 -14.31 -11.07
N PRO A 205 9.55 -15.19 -10.32
CA PRO A 205 8.88 -16.03 -9.32
C PRO A 205 8.27 -15.20 -8.18
N VAL A 206 8.99 -14.19 -7.70
CA VAL A 206 8.51 -13.36 -6.57
C VAL A 206 7.35 -12.46 -6.97
N LYS A 207 7.35 -11.91 -8.19
CA LYS A 207 6.23 -11.13 -8.71
C LYS A 207 4.99 -12.01 -8.92
N GLY A 208 5.16 -13.22 -9.42
CA GLY A 208 4.06 -14.19 -9.54
C GLY A 208 3.40 -14.48 -8.19
N PHE A 209 4.22 -14.72 -7.17
CA PHE A 209 3.78 -14.93 -5.78
C PHE A 209 2.94 -13.76 -5.23
N TRP A 210 3.45 -12.54 -5.33
CA TRP A 210 2.74 -11.38 -4.77
C TRP A 210 1.50 -10.99 -5.55
N LEU A 211 1.48 -11.22 -6.86
CA LEU A 211 0.26 -11.08 -7.67
C LEU A 211 -0.82 -12.09 -7.26
N LEU A 212 -0.43 -13.34 -7.00
CA LEU A 212 -1.36 -14.40 -6.60
C LEU A 212 -2.02 -14.14 -5.23
N SER A 213 -1.28 -13.50 -4.32
CA SER A 213 -1.69 -13.23 -2.94
C SER A 213 -2.31 -11.84 -2.71
N ASP A 214 -2.57 -11.08 -3.77
CA ASP A 214 -2.99 -9.66 -3.72
C ASP A 214 -2.08 -8.78 -2.86
N TYR A 215 -0.76 -9.02 -2.89
CA TYR A 215 0.18 -8.37 -1.96
C TYR A 215 -0.24 -8.46 -0.48
N GLY A 216 -0.96 -9.52 -0.11
CA GLY A 216 -1.49 -9.71 1.23
C GLY A 216 -2.62 -8.76 1.63
N LEU A 217 -3.41 -8.25 0.68
CA LEU A 217 -4.64 -7.49 0.98
C LEU A 217 -5.86 -8.39 1.15
N SER A 218 -5.99 -9.45 0.35
CA SER A 218 -7.15 -10.35 0.39
C SER A 218 -6.82 -11.65 1.12
N THR A 219 -7.49 -11.90 2.25
CA THR A 219 -7.33 -13.14 3.02
C THR A 219 -7.60 -14.37 2.16
N TRP A 220 -8.64 -14.33 1.33
CA TRP A 220 -8.97 -15.43 0.41
C TRP A 220 -7.88 -15.64 -0.66
N GLN A 221 -7.29 -14.57 -1.20
CA GLN A 221 -6.20 -14.73 -2.18
C GLN A 221 -4.94 -15.29 -1.54
N VAL A 222 -4.64 -14.93 -0.29
CA VAL A 222 -3.54 -15.55 0.48
C VAL A 222 -3.79 -17.04 0.71
N ILE A 223 -5.00 -17.42 1.15
CA ILE A 223 -5.37 -18.85 1.34
C ILE A 223 -5.30 -19.60 0.00
N LYS A 224 -5.85 -19.02 -1.07
CA LYS A 224 -5.79 -19.61 -2.41
C LYS A 224 -4.35 -19.77 -2.88
N ALA A 225 -3.49 -18.78 -2.65
CA ALA A 225 -2.06 -18.86 -2.97
C ALA A 225 -1.39 -20.01 -2.20
N PHE A 226 -1.63 -20.11 -0.88
CA PHE A 226 -1.14 -21.21 -0.06
C PHE A 226 -1.56 -22.58 -0.61
N MET A 227 -2.86 -22.76 -0.91
CA MET A 227 -3.39 -24.01 -1.46
C MET A 227 -2.83 -24.34 -2.84
N ILE A 228 -2.65 -23.35 -3.72
CA ILE A 228 -2.04 -23.55 -5.04
C ILE A 228 -0.60 -24.03 -4.90
N PHE A 229 0.21 -23.38 -4.05
CA PHE A 229 1.59 -23.82 -3.83
C PHE A 229 1.62 -25.22 -3.21
N ALA A 230 0.75 -25.53 -2.26
CA ALA A 230 0.66 -26.87 -1.68
C ALA A 230 0.37 -27.94 -2.74
N VAL A 231 -0.57 -27.68 -3.66
CA VAL A 231 -0.89 -28.60 -4.76
C VAL A 231 0.28 -28.72 -5.76
N VAL A 232 0.95 -27.61 -6.09
CA VAL A 232 2.11 -27.62 -7.00
C VAL A 232 3.25 -28.45 -6.43
N PHE A 233 3.60 -28.25 -5.16
CA PHE A 233 4.64 -29.04 -4.50
C PHE A 233 4.22 -30.51 -4.37
N ALA A 234 2.96 -30.80 -4.02
CA ALA A 234 2.43 -32.17 -4.02
C ALA A 234 2.58 -32.86 -5.39
N ALA A 235 2.27 -32.15 -6.48
CA ALA A 235 2.43 -32.66 -7.84
C ALA A 235 3.91 -32.89 -8.21
N LEU A 236 4.82 -32.04 -7.75
CA LEU A 236 6.26 -32.23 -7.92
C LEU A 236 6.76 -33.46 -7.16
N PHE A 237 6.32 -33.65 -5.91
CA PHE A 237 6.66 -34.83 -5.11
C PHE A 237 6.15 -36.12 -5.74
N TYR A 238 4.90 -36.12 -6.20
CA TYR A 238 4.27 -37.27 -6.84
C TYR A 238 4.96 -37.62 -8.16
N SER A 239 5.12 -36.65 -9.07
CA SER A 239 5.67 -36.91 -10.40
C SER A 239 7.12 -37.39 -10.34
N TRP A 240 7.94 -36.77 -9.48
CA TRP A 240 9.33 -37.18 -9.31
C TRP A 240 9.47 -38.56 -8.67
N GLY A 241 8.71 -38.84 -7.61
CA GLY A 241 8.72 -40.15 -6.98
C GLY A 241 8.15 -41.27 -7.87
N ALA A 242 7.16 -40.96 -8.71
CA ALA A 242 6.57 -41.92 -9.65
C ALA A 242 7.53 -42.31 -10.79
N VAL A 243 8.34 -41.37 -11.31
CA VAL A 243 9.37 -41.66 -12.32
C VAL A 243 10.39 -42.65 -11.78
N ASP A 244 10.85 -42.45 -10.54
CA ASP A 244 11.82 -43.33 -9.89
C ASP A 244 11.22 -44.72 -9.60
N TYR A 245 9.96 -44.80 -9.16
CA TYR A 245 9.31 -46.06 -8.78
C TYR A 245 8.92 -46.95 -9.99
N TYR A 246 8.41 -46.36 -11.07
CA TYR A 246 7.85 -47.12 -12.21
C TYR A 246 8.74 -47.13 -13.47
N GLY A 247 9.72 -46.23 -13.59
CA GLY A 247 10.42 -45.97 -14.86
C GLY A 247 11.81 -46.56 -15.05
N MET A 248 12.53 -46.95 -13.98
CA MET A 248 13.97 -47.33 -14.07
C MET A 248 14.33 -48.70 -13.50
N GLY A 249 13.37 -49.53 -13.07
CA GLY A 249 13.66 -50.87 -12.54
C GLY A 249 14.42 -50.89 -11.20
N ILE A 250 14.48 -49.75 -10.50
CA ILE A 250 15.08 -49.63 -9.17
C ILE A 250 14.02 -50.07 -8.15
N LYS A 251 14.19 -51.27 -7.58
CA LYS A 251 13.23 -51.87 -6.65
C LYS A 251 13.26 -51.30 -5.22
N GLU A 252 14.13 -50.34 -4.91
CA GLU A 252 14.26 -49.86 -3.52
C GLU A 252 14.35 -48.32 -3.38
N ARG A 253 13.43 -47.83 -2.53
CA ARG A 253 13.21 -46.49 -1.95
C ARG A 253 13.09 -45.31 -2.94
N PRO A 254 11.90 -45.11 -3.54
CA PRO A 254 11.65 -44.04 -4.51
C PRO A 254 10.94 -42.86 -3.86
N GLY A 255 11.44 -41.65 -4.12
CA GLY A 255 10.76 -40.43 -3.76
C GLY A 255 11.69 -39.37 -3.20
N VAL A 256 11.34 -38.11 -3.49
CA VAL A 256 11.94 -36.92 -2.88
C VAL A 256 11.80 -36.91 -1.35
N VAL A 257 10.79 -37.61 -0.82
CA VAL A 257 10.42 -37.72 0.59
C VAL A 257 10.31 -39.19 0.98
N SER A 258 10.82 -39.56 2.16
CA SER A 258 10.63 -40.91 2.74
C SER A 258 9.15 -41.27 2.96
N ASN A 259 8.82 -42.56 2.93
CA ASN A 259 7.50 -43.12 3.31
C ASN A 259 6.28 -42.61 2.50
N MET A 260 6.51 -41.97 1.35
CA MET A 260 5.44 -41.45 0.48
C MET A 260 4.71 -42.56 -0.30
N PHE A 261 5.46 -43.56 -0.78
CA PHE A 261 4.95 -44.67 -1.60
C PHE A 261 4.92 -46.02 -0.86
N VAL A 262 5.53 -46.08 0.33
CA VAL A 262 5.73 -47.31 1.10
C VAL A 262 5.47 -47.03 2.59
N LEU A 263 4.80 -47.94 3.28
CA LEU A 263 4.58 -47.89 4.73
C LEU A 263 5.87 -48.20 5.50
N GLU A 264 5.91 -47.89 6.80
CA GLU A 264 7.04 -48.27 7.69
C GLU A 264 7.26 -49.79 7.75
N THR A 265 6.19 -50.58 7.49
CA THR A 265 6.23 -52.04 7.39
C THR A 265 6.85 -52.55 6.09
N GLY A 266 7.14 -51.67 5.13
CA GLY A 266 7.67 -52.02 3.80
C GLY A 266 6.59 -52.32 2.75
N ASP A 267 5.31 -52.29 3.12
CA ASP A 267 4.21 -52.56 2.19
C ASP A 267 3.93 -51.36 1.26
N PRO A 268 3.61 -51.60 -0.03
CA PRO A 268 3.29 -50.52 -0.97
C PRO A 268 1.97 -49.84 -0.61
N VAL A 269 1.93 -48.52 -0.76
CA VAL A 269 0.75 -47.70 -0.54
C VAL A 269 -0.17 -47.73 -1.78
N SER A 270 -1.48 -47.76 -1.57
CA SER A 270 -2.47 -47.72 -2.65
C SER A 270 -2.29 -46.49 -3.54
N TRP A 271 -2.44 -46.67 -4.86
CA TRP A 271 -2.24 -45.60 -5.85
C TRP A 271 -3.12 -44.36 -5.63
N CYS A 272 -4.33 -44.54 -5.07
CA CYS A 272 -5.23 -43.44 -4.72
C CYS A 272 -4.77 -42.65 -3.48
N GLU A 273 -4.00 -43.27 -2.59
CA GLU A 273 -3.56 -42.65 -1.33
C GLU A 273 -2.32 -41.78 -1.54
N VAL A 274 -1.46 -42.12 -2.50
CA VAL A 274 -0.21 -41.38 -2.74
C VAL A 274 -0.44 -39.89 -3.04
N PRO A 275 -1.40 -39.47 -3.89
CA PRO A 275 -1.68 -38.05 -4.10
C PRO A 275 -2.16 -37.32 -2.83
N ILE A 276 -2.95 -37.99 -1.99
CA ILE A 276 -3.44 -37.43 -0.73
C ILE A 276 -2.28 -37.26 0.25
N ARG A 277 -1.39 -38.26 0.34
CA ARG A 277 -0.17 -38.18 1.15
C ARG A 277 0.77 -37.08 0.67
N ALA A 278 0.93 -36.91 -0.65
CA ALA A 278 1.76 -35.84 -1.22
C ALA A 278 1.20 -34.45 -0.88
N LEU A 279 -0.13 -34.28 -0.89
CA LEU A 279 -0.77 -33.03 -0.47
C LEU A 279 -0.63 -32.78 1.02
N TYR A 280 -0.90 -33.80 1.85
CA TYR A 280 -0.69 -33.73 3.31
C TYR A 280 0.75 -33.32 3.63
N PHE A 281 1.72 -34.01 3.01
CA PHE A 281 3.14 -33.70 3.14
C PHE A 281 3.39 -32.24 2.78
N SER A 282 2.88 -31.79 1.63
CA SER A 282 3.13 -30.43 1.19
C SER A 282 2.60 -29.37 2.15
N VAL A 283 1.38 -29.57 2.67
CA VAL A 283 0.77 -28.68 3.66
C VAL A 283 1.60 -28.67 4.94
N VAL A 284 1.96 -29.83 5.49
CA VAL A 284 2.70 -29.93 6.75
C VAL A 284 4.10 -29.32 6.64
N THR A 285 4.80 -29.53 5.53
CA THR A 285 6.11 -28.90 5.27
C THR A 285 5.97 -27.38 5.17
N MET A 286 4.90 -26.87 4.54
CA MET A 286 4.65 -25.44 4.43
C MET A 286 4.21 -24.80 5.76
N THR A 287 3.54 -25.53 6.65
CA THR A 287 3.18 -25.05 8.00
C THR A 287 4.21 -25.37 9.06
N THR A 288 5.27 -26.10 8.71
CA THR A 288 6.37 -26.52 9.60
C THR A 288 5.95 -27.33 10.83
N LEU A 289 4.78 -27.96 10.79
CA LEU A 289 4.23 -28.73 11.91
C LEU A 289 4.85 -30.14 12.05
N GLY A 290 5.71 -30.55 11.11
CA GLY A 290 6.16 -31.94 10.99
C GLY A 290 7.67 -32.16 11.08
N PHE A 291 8.38 -31.40 11.91
CA PHE A 291 9.85 -31.43 12.00
C PHE A 291 10.49 -32.73 12.56
N GLY A 292 9.73 -33.83 12.74
CA GLY A 292 10.22 -35.08 13.35
C GLY A 292 10.42 -36.26 12.37
N ASP A 293 9.49 -36.47 11.43
CA ASP A 293 9.39 -37.77 10.71
C ASP A 293 9.63 -37.67 9.19
N MET A 294 10.05 -36.50 8.71
CA MET A 294 10.02 -36.15 7.29
C MET A 294 11.34 -35.55 6.82
N TYR A 295 12.10 -36.31 6.03
CA TYR A 295 13.38 -35.89 5.46
C TYR A 295 13.49 -36.29 3.98
N ALA A 296 14.34 -35.56 3.24
CA ALA A 296 14.65 -35.94 1.88
C ALA A 296 15.31 -37.31 1.87
N ASN A 297 14.82 -38.21 1.02
CA ASN A 297 15.28 -39.58 0.99
C ASN A 297 16.80 -39.65 0.73
N VAL A 298 17.48 -40.53 1.48
CA VAL A 298 18.87 -40.90 1.24
C VAL A 298 18.82 -42.19 0.45
N ALA A 299 19.22 -42.13 -0.82
CA ALA A 299 19.31 -43.34 -1.62
C ALA A 299 20.43 -44.21 -1.01
N VAL A 300 20.05 -45.38 -0.50
CA VAL A 300 21.02 -46.39 -0.02
C VAL A 300 21.44 -47.17 -1.25
N PHE A 301 22.50 -46.71 -1.91
CA PHE A 301 23.17 -47.50 -2.93
C PHE A 301 24.23 -48.35 -2.22
N SER A 302 24.01 -49.67 -2.14
CA SER A 302 24.88 -50.72 -1.58
C SER A 302 24.72 -51.04 -0.09
N ASP A 303 25.06 -52.30 0.25
CA ASP A 303 25.19 -52.89 1.60
C ASP A 303 26.24 -52.18 2.51
N ASN A 304 26.70 -51.00 2.11
CA ASN A 304 27.62 -50.19 2.89
C ASN A 304 26.83 -49.24 3.81
N PRO A 305 26.90 -49.41 5.14
CA PRO A 305 26.20 -48.55 6.10
C PRO A 305 26.69 -47.08 6.11
N TYR A 306 27.66 -46.73 5.27
CA TYR A 306 28.19 -45.37 5.11
C TYR A 306 27.91 -44.74 3.73
N ALA A 307 27.23 -45.42 2.80
CA ALA A 307 26.92 -44.90 1.47
C ALA A 307 25.67 -43.99 1.46
N ASN A 308 25.81 -42.79 2.04
CA ASN A 308 24.77 -41.76 2.00
C ASN A 308 24.77 -41.02 0.66
N ALA A 309 24.10 -41.54 -0.38
CA ALA A 309 23.80 -40.73 -1.55
C ALA A 309 22.62 -39.80 -1.22
N ARG A 310 22.94 -38.63 -0.66
CA ARG A 310 21.97 -37.56 -0.40
C ARG A 310 21.42 -37.06 -1.74
N SER A 311 20.10 -37.14 -1.97
CA SER A 311 19.49 -36.44 -3.10
C SER A 311 19.57 -34.94 -2.83
N GLY A 312 20.62 -34.28 -3.36
CA GLY A 312 20.82 -32.84 -3.19
C GLY A 312 19.63 -32.02 -3.70
N TRP A 313 18.98 -32.52 -4.75
CA TRP A 313 17.76 -31.92 -5.31
C TRP A 313 16.55 -32.02 -4.39
N GLY A 314 16.36 -33.15 -3.70
CA GLY A 314 15.27 -33.28 -2.73
C GLY A 314 15.43 -32.34 -1.54
N HIS A 315 16.65 -32.23 -1.01
CA HIS A 315 16.96 -31.26 0.04
C HIS A 315 16.74 -29.82 -0.42
N PHE A 316 17.18 -29.49 -1.64
CA PHE A 316 16.98 -28.16 -2.23
C PHE A 316 15.50 -27.81 -2.39
N LEU A 317 14.69 -28.75 -2.89
CA LEU A 317 13.26 -28.54 -3.10
C LEU A 317 12.49 -28.39 -1.78
N LEU A 318 12.82 -29.21 -0.77
CA LEU A 318 12.29 -29.06 0.59
C LEU A 318 12.68 -27.72 1.21
N MET A 319 13.95 -27.31 1.07
CA MET A 319 14.43 -26.04 1.59
C MET A 319 13.65 -24.87 0.98
N ILE A 320 13.44 -24.86 -0.34
CA ILE A 320 12.62 -23.83 -1.01
C ILE A 320 11.18 -23.84 -0.48
N GLN A 321 10.58 -25.03 -0.35
CA GLN A 321 9.21 -25.14 0.14
C GLN A 321 9.05 -24.64 1.58
N VAL A 322 9.99 -24.97 2.47
CA VAL A 322 9.98 -24.50 3.86
C VAL A 322 10.12 -22.98 3.91
N ILE A 323 11.07 -22.40 3.15
CA ILE A 323 11.24 -20.95 3.07
C ILE A 323 9.94 -20.28 2.58
N LEU A 324 9.34 -20.81 1.51
CA LEU A 324 8.08 -20.30 0.97
C LEU A 324 6.91 -20.48 1.96
N GLY A 325 6.88 -21.62 2.65
CA GLY A 325 5.94 -21.95 3.70
C GLY A 325 5.94 -20.94 4.84
N TYR A 326 7.12 -20.59 5.36
CA TYR A 326 7.27 -19.54 6.37
C TYR A 326 6.76 -18.18 5.91
N VAL A 327 7.07 -17.78 4.67
CA VAL A 327 6.60 -16.51 4.11
C VAL A 327 5.07 -16.49 4.03
N LEU A 328 4.45 -17.57 3.55
CA LEU A 328 3.00 -17.69 3.44
C LEU A 328 2.31 -17.82 4.79
N LEU A 329 2.88 -18.59 5.71
CA LEU A 329 2.36 -18.75 7.07
C LEU A 329 2.40 -17.41 7.80
N GLY A 330 3.49 -16.66 7.70
CA GLY A 330 3.58 -15.30 8.23
C GLY A 330 2.51 -14.38 7.64
N ALA A 331 2.28 -14.43 6.33
CA ALA A 331 1.21 -13.68 5.67
C ALA A 331 -0.19 -14.12 6.16
N MET A 332 -0.44 -15.42 6.31
CA MET A 332 -1.71 -15.97 6.81
C MET A 332 -1.96 -15.58 8.26
N VAL A 333 -0.96 -15.75 9.14
CA VAL A 333 -1.06 -15.38 10.57
C VAL A 333 -1.37 -13.88 10.69
N THR A 334 -0.70 -13.03 9.90
CA THR A 334 -0.97 -11.59 9.88
C THR A 334 -2.41 -11.31 9.41
N ARG A 335 -2.88 -11.98 8.36
CA ARG A 335 -4.27 -11.80 7.86
C ARG A 335 -5.32 -12.37 8.81
N PHE A 336 -5.04 -13.45 9.49
CA PHE A 336 -5.91 -14.01 10.53
C PHE A 336 -5.94 -13.09 11.74
N ALA A 337 -4.81 -12.57 12.18
CA ALA A 337 -4.77 -11.57 13.24
C ALA A 337 -5.68 -10.37 12.89
N VAL A 338 -5.60 -9.86 11.65
CA VAL A 338 -6.52 -8.80 11.18
C VAL A 338 -7.98 -9.29 11.20
N LEU A 339 -8.28 -10.49 10.70
CA LEU A 339 -9.65 -11.01 10.64
C LEU A 339 -10.29 -11.24 12.01
N PHE A 340 -9.50 -11.66 13.00
CA PHE A 340 -9.97 -11.93 14.36
C PHE A 340 -9.98 -10.67 15.25
N THR A 341 -9.14 -9.67 14.96
CA THR A 341 -9.12 -8.40 15.71
C THR A 341 -10.04 -7.34 15.12
N ALA A 342 -10.27 -7.35 13.81
CA ALA A 342 -11.12 -6.39 13.12
C ALA A 342 -12.50 -6.98 12.82
N GLY A 343 -13.39 -7.07 13.83
CA GLY A 343 -14.85 -7.19 13.66
C GLY A 343 -15.44 -8.31 12.78
N GLY A 344 -14.65 -9.21 12.17
CA GLY A 344 -15.09 -10.25 11.24
C GLY A 344 -14.51 -10.16 9.82
N PRO A 345 -14.89 -11.06 8.90
CA PRO A 345 -14.35 -11.12 7.56
C PRO A 345 -14.65 -9.81 6.80
N SER A 346 -13.59 -9.22 6.26
CA SER A 346 -13.55 -7.94 5.51
C SER A 346 -14.29 -7.99 4.15
N GLY A 347 -15.50 -8.56 4.13
CA GLY A 347 -16.31 -8.75 2.92
C GLY A 347 -17.09 -7.51 2.50
N LYS A 348 -17.34 -6.58 3.43
CA LYS A 348 -17.87 -5.24 3.16
C LYS A 348 -17.23 -4.33 4.17
N PHE A 349 -16.51 -3.31 3.69
CA PHE A 349 -15.93 -2.28 4.55
C PHE A 349 -17.02 -1.79 5.49
N THR A 350 -16.81 -2.04 6.77
CA THR A 350 -17.74 -1.76 7.86
C THR A 350 -18.17 -0.30 7.78
N GLU A 351 -19.46 -0.07 7.59
CA GLU A 351 -20.07 1.23 7.89
C GLU A 351 -19.59 1.64 9.29
N MET A 352 -19.17 2.90 9.42
CA MET A 352 -18.75 3.46 10.71
C MET A 352 -19.79 3.14 11.78
N ASP A 353 -19.33 2.71 12.96
CA ASP A 353 -20.22 2.67 14.11
C ASP A 353 -20.80 4.08 14.35
N GLY A 354 -22.07 4.15 14.73
CA GLY A 354 -22.79 5.42 14.85
C GLY A 354 -22.17 6.41 15.85
N LYS A 355 -21.40 5.93 16.83
CA LYS A 355 -20.71 6.77 17.82
C LYS A 355 -19.46 7.42 17.20
N THR A 356 -18.72 6.66 16.41
CA THR A 356 -17.57 7.19 15.64
C THR A 356 -18.04 8.19 14.59
N LYS A 357 -19.13 7.87 13.86
CA LYS A 357 -19.76 8.79 12.91
C LYS A 357 -20.21 10.09 13.58
N LYS A 358 -20.95 10.01 14.69
CA LYS A 358 -21.40 11.20 15.43
C LYS A 358 -20.23 12.04 15.94
N LYS A 359 -19.17 11.41 16.45
CA LYS A 359 -17.97 12.11 16.91
C LYS A 359 -17.22 12.80 15.75
N LEU A 360 -17.20 12.18 14.57
CA LEU A 360 -16.66 12.81 13.36
C LEU A 360 -17.52 13.97 12.87
N GLU A 361 -18.84 13.83 12.90
CA GLU A 361 -19.77 14.93 12.60
C GLU A 361 -19.61 16.10 13.58
N GLU A 362 -19.42 15.83 14.88
CA GLU A 362 -19.12 16.83 15.90
C GLU A 362 -17.75 17.51 15.66
N ILE A 363 -16.71 16.73 15.33
CA ILE A 363 -15.38 17.26 14.97
C ILE A 363 -15.45 18.11 13.69
N ARG A 364 -16.22 17.65 12.70
CA ARG A 364 -16.46 18.34 11.42
C ARG A 364 -17.18 19.65 11.67
N ALA A 365 -18.28 19.64 12.42
CA ALA A 365 -19.07 20.83 12.73
C ALA A 365 -18.27 21.85 13.54
N LYS A 366 -17.64 21.41 14.63
CA LYS A 366 -16.89 22.31 15.53
C LYS A 366 -15.76 23.04 14.81
N LYS A 367 -15.01 22.35 13.93
CA LYS A 367 -13.87 22.96 13.24
C LYS A 367 -14.27 23.76 11.99
N ILE A 368 -15.43 23.48 11.38
CA ILE A 368 -16.05 24.36 10.38
C ILE A 368 -16.55 25.66 11.03
N GLU A 369 -17.06 25.60 12.27
CA GLU A 369 -17.54 26.78 13.01
C GLU A 369 -16.40 27.65 13.58
N GLU A 370 -15.23 27.07 13.85
CA GLU A 370 -14.07 27.78 14.42
C GLU A 370 -13.28 28.66 13.40
N ILE A 371 -13.65 28.69 12.10
CA ILE A 371 -12.94 29.39 11.01
C ILE A 371 -13.91 30.13 10.08
#